data_AF-A0A4Q2EI17-F1
#
_entry.id   AF-A0A4Q2EI17-F1
#
_cell.length_a   1.000
_cell.length_b   1.000
_cell.length_c   1.000
_cell.angle_alpha   90.00
_cell.angle_beta   90.00
_cell.angle_gamma   90.00
#
_symmetry.space_group_name_H-M   'P 1'
#
loop_
_entity.id
_entity.type
_entity.pdbx_description
1 polymer ?
#
loop_
_entity_poly.entity_id
_entity_poly.type
_entity_poly.pdbx_seq_one_letter_code
_entity_poly.pdbx_strand_id
1 'polypeptide(L)'
;MSISTTPVPKAGDTLVSTLGGETWTVPNTGDKTKMAKAAALVAALNAPEIQTELATKRKTVPTRLALLDDFKKPIPFMAPFADSIKTARARTGELGPDWPKAATKIYTAIQLALAGGKSPSDALAEASNG
;
A
#
# COMPACT_ATOMS: atom_id res chain seq x y z
N MET A 1 10.58 20.39 9.48
CA MET A 1 9.36 19.57 9.50
C MET A 1 9.76 18.16 9.90
N SER A 2 9.23 17.63 10.99
CA SER A 2 9.50 16.24 11.42
C SER A 2 8.40 15.33 10.87
N ILE A 3 8.77 14.14 10.37
CA ILE A 3 7.82 13.10 9.97
C ILE A 3 7.85 12.04 11.06
N SER A 4 6.68 11.57 11.47
CA SER A 4 6.55 10.59 12.56
C SER A 4 5.58 9.49 12.17
N THR A 5 5.73 8.34 12.82
CA THR A 5 4.85 7.19 12.64
C THR A 5 3.43 7.55 13.05
N THR A 6 2.44 7.08 12.28
CA THR A 6 1.02 7.22 12.65
C THR A 6 0.77 6.52 14.00
N PRO A 7 0.07 7.17 14.94
CA PRO A 7 -0.24 6.55 16.22
C PRO A 7 -1.18 5.36 16.06
N VAL A 8 -1.09 4.43 17.00
CA VAL A 8 -2.01 3.29 17.13
C VAL A 8 -3.01 3.53 18.27
N PRO A 9 -4.22 2.93 18.22
CA PRO A 9 -5.25 3.17 19.23
C PRO A 9 -4.84 2.76 20.64
N LYS A 10 -4.08 1.67 20.80
CA LYS A 10 -3.56 1.20 22.09
C LYS A 10 -2.05 1.05 22.03
N ALA A 11 -1.38 1.44 23.13
CA ALA A 11 0.07 1.28 23.24
C ALA A 11 0.46 -0.19 23.09
N GLY A 12 1.47 -0.46 22.25
CA GLY A 12 1.92 -1.81 21.93
C GLY A 12 1.23 -2.47 20.74
N ASP A 13 0.14 -1.88 20.21
CA ASP A 13 -0.48 -2.39 18.99
C ASP A 13 0.48 -2.26 17.80
N THR A 14 0.37 -3.23 16.88
CA THR A 14 1.07 -3.16 15.60
C THR A 14 0.38 -2.16 14.69
N LEU A 15 1.13 -1.19 14.16
CA LEU A 15 0.60 -0.30 13.13
C LEU A 15 0.17 -1.10 11.90
N VAL A 16 -1.06 -0.92 11.45
CA VAL A 16 -1.55 -1.46 10.18
C VAL A 16 -1.98 -0.29 9.30
N SER A 17 -1.24 -0.04 8.23
CA SER A 17 -1.56 0.97 7.24
C SER A 17 -2.08 0.34 5.94
N THR A 18 -2.75 1.13 5.11
CA THR A 18 -3.10 0.71 3.75
C THR A 18 -1.87 0.77 2.87
N LEU A 19 -1.52 -0.34 2.21
CA LEU A 19 -0.47 -0.39 1.20
C LEU A 19 -0.99 0.16 -0.14
N GLY A 20 -0.32 1.19 -0.65
CA GLY A 20 -0.47 1.71 -2.00
C GLY A 20 0.73 1.35 -2.88
N GLY A 21 0.91 2.12 -3.96
CA GLY A 21 2.05 1.99 -4.89
C GLY A 21 1.65 1.47 -6.27
N GLU A 22 2.67 1.26 -7.11
CA GLU A 22 2.52 0.79 -8.48
C GLU A 22 3.15 -0.59 -8.69
N THR A 23 2.64 -1.33 -9.67
CA THR A 23 3.18 -2.62 -10.11
C THR A 23 3.64 -2.54 -11.56
N TRP A 24 4.79 -3.15 -11.86
CA TRP A 24 5.20 -3.42 -13.24
C TRP A 24 4.43 -4.62 -13.80
N THR A 25 3.92 -4.52 -15.03
CA THR A 25 3.16 -5.60 -15.67
C THR A 25 3.74 -5.92 -17.05
N VAL A 26 3.61 -7.19 -17.46
CA VAL A 26 3.90 -7.63 -18.83
C VAL A 26 2.55 -7.86 -19.52
N PRO A 27 2.21 -7.10 -20.58
CA PRO A 27 0.95 -7.29 -21.26
C PRO A 27 0.90 -8.65 -21.96
N ASN A 28 -0.26 -9.32 -21.88
CA ASN A 28 -0.48 -10.56 -22.62
C ASN A 28 -0.83 -10.25 -24.08
N THR A 29 0.19 -10.20 -24.94
CA THR A 29 0.04 -9.83 -26.36
C THR A 29 -0.05 -11.04 -27.29
N GLY A 30 0.14 -12.26 -26.78
CA GLY A 30 0.26 -13.49 -27.58
C GLY A 30 1.64 -13.68 -28.26
N ASP A 31 2.44 -12.62 -28.40
CA ASP A 31 3.80 -12.68 -28.94
C ASP A 31 4.79 -13.04 -27.82
N LYS A 32 5.11 -14.34 -27.72
CA LYS A 32 6.00 -14.87 -26.68
C LYS A 32 7.37 -14.20 -26.67
N THR A 33 7.92 -13.83 -27.82
CA THR A 33 9.24 -13.20 -27.92
C THR A 33 9.20 -11.78 -27.35
N LYS A 34 8.16 -11.00 -27.66
CA LYS A 34 7.99 -9.65 -27.07
C LYS A 34 7.71 -9.72 -25.57
N MET A 35 6.86 -10.65 -25.14
CA MET A 35 6.55 -10.84 -23.73
C MET A 35 7.80 -11.23 -22.92
N ALA A 36 8.67 -12.10 -23.46
CA ALA A 36 9.93 -12.46 -22.81
C ALA A 36 10.88 -11.27 -22.67
N LYS A 37 11.00 -10.41 -23.70
CA LYS A 37 11.80 -9.19 -23.63
C LYS A 37 11.24 -8.18 -22.60
N ALA A 38 9.92 -8.02 -22.56
CA ALA A 38 9.27 -7.17 -21.55
C ALA A 38 9.49 -7.73 -20.13
N ALA A 39 9.40 -9.05 -19.94
CA ALA A 39 9.68 -9.70 -18.67
C ALA A 39 11.14 -9.48 -18.22
N ALA A 40 12.11 -9.56 -19.14
CA ALA A 40 13.51 -9.26 -18.84
C ALA A 40 13.71 -7.82 -18.36
N LEU A 41 13.04 -6.85 -18.98
CA LEU A 41 13.05 -5.46 -18.53
C LEU A 41 12.44 -5.30 -17.13
N VAL A 42 11.27 -5.92 -16.88
CA VAL A 42 10.63 -5.90 -15.57
C VAL A 42 11.53 -6.52 -14.49
N ALA A 43 12.23 -7.61 -14.81
CA ALA A 43 13.19 -8.23 -13.89
C ALA A 43 14.35 -7.27 -13.57
N ALA A 44 14.93 -6.62 -14.57
CA ALA A 44 16.00 -5.63 -14.39
C ALA A 44 15.54 -4.43 -13.53
N LEU A 45 14.34 -3.90 -13.77
CA LEU A 45 13.77 -2.82 -12.96
C LEU A 45 13.53 -3.22 -11.49
N ASN A 46 13.41 -4.51 -11.22
CA ASN A 46 13.22 -5.05 -9.88
C ASN A 46 14.53 -5.55 -9.24
N ALA A 47 15.68 -5.36 -9.88
CA ALA A 47 16.96 -5.68 -9.26
C ALA A 47 17.21 -4.78 -8.03
N PRO A 48 17.83 -5.30 -6.94
CA PRO A 48 18.02 -4.57 -5.69
C PRO A 48 18.61 -3.16 -5.83
N GLU A 49 19.65 -3.04 -6.65
CA GLU A 49 20.37 -1.80 -6.93
C GLU A 49 19.49 -0.79 -7.68
N ILE A 50 18.74 -1.25 -8.68
CA ILE A 50 17.82 -0.42 -9.45
C ILE A 50 16.64 0.03 -8.59
N GLN A 51 16.07 -0.86 -7.77
CA GLN A 51 15.02 -0.48 -6.83
C GLN A 51 15.49 0.58 -5.84
N THR A 52 16.70 0.42 -5.28
CA THR A 52 17.28 1.37 -4.33
C THR A 52 17.52 2.73 -4.99
N GLU A 53 18.08 2.75 -6.20
CA GLU A 53 18.33 3.98 -6.96
C GLU A 53 17.03 4.71 -7.28
N LEU A 54 16.03 4.01 -7.84
CA LEU A 54 14.75 4.59 -8.21
C LEU A 54 14.00 5.11 -6.98
N ALA A 55 13.95 4.33 -5.89
CA ALA A 55 13.34 4.73 -4.62
C ALA A 55 13.98 6.00 -4.06
N THR A 56 15.32 6.07 -4.07
CA THR A 56 16.09 7.21 -3.57
C THR A 56 15.82 8.48 -4.37
N LYS A 57 15.78 8.37 -5.71
CA LYS A 57 15.52 9.49 -6.62
C LYS A 57 14.06 9.97 -6.57
N ARG A 58 13.10 9.04 -6.49
CA ARG A 58 11.66 9.34 -6.54
C ARG A 58 11.03 9.58 -5.16
N LYS A 59 11.78 9.33 -4.08
CA LYS A 59 11.27 9.34 -2.70
C LYS A 59 10.09 8.40 -2.51
N THR A 60 10.13 7.25 -3.18
CA THR A 60 9.21 6.13 -2.97
C THR A 60 9.88 5.07 -2.10
N VAL A 61 9.10 4.21 -1.46
CA VAL A 61 9.63 3.14 -0.61
C VAL A 61 9.96 1.92 -1.48
N PRO A 62 11.15 1.31 -1.38
CA PRO A 62 11.44 0.03 -2.04
C PRO A 62 10.45 -1.06 -1.61
N THR A 63 10.09 -1.96 -2.54
CA THR A 63 9.14 -3.05 -2.23
C THR A 63 9.83 -4.28 -1.64
N ARG A 64 11.16 -4.41 -1.79
CA ARG A 64 11.95 -5.47 -1.14
C ARG A 64 12.28 -5.07 0.30
N LEU A 65 11.73 -5.81 1.27
CA LEU A 65 11.91 -5.52 2.70
C LEU A 65 13.38 -5.51 3.15
N ALA A 66 14.23 -6.32 2.53
CA ALA A 66 15.66 -6.39 2.83
C ALA A 66 16.42 -5.08 2.51
N LEU A 67 15.86 -4.18 1.68
CA LEU A 67 16.52 -2.93 1.29
C LEU A 67 16.24 -1.76 2.23
N LEU A 68 15.26 -1.91 3.13
CA LEU A 68 14.68 -0.77 3.84
C LEU A 68 15.64 -0.12 4.82
N ASP A 69 16.44 -0.91 5.53
CA ASP A 69 17.36 -0.37 6.53
C ASP A 69 18.49 0.42 5.87
N ASP A 70 18.99 -0.02 4.71
CA ASP A 70 19.97 0.75 3.93
C ASP A 70 19.35 1.97 3.25
N PHE A 71 18.15 1.83 2.69
CA PHE A 71 17.42 2.92 2.04
C PHE A 71 17.15 4.11 2.98
N LYS A 72 16.82 3.85 4.25
CA LYS A 72 16.51 4.89 5.23
C LYS A 72 17.74 5.70 5.68
N LYS A 73 18.94 5.11 5.69
CA LYS A 73 20.18 5.77 6.18
C LYS A 73 20.45 7.13 5.53
N PRO A 74 20.48 7.26 4.18
CA PRO A 74 20.72 8.55 3.52
C PRO A 74 19.51 9.48 3.51
N ILE A 75 18.30 9.00 3.84
CA ILE A 75 17.05 9.76 3.78
C ILE A 75 16.21 9.49 5.05
N PRO A 76 16.67 9.92 6.23
CA PRO A 76 16.08 9.50 7.51
C PRO A 76 14.60 9.88 7.66
N PHE A 77 14.13 10.93 6.99
CA PHE A 77 12.71 11.31 7.02
C PHE A 77 11.79 10.25 6.36
N MET A 78 12.34 9.34 5.56
CA MET A 78 11.59 8.22 4.96
C MET A 78 11.34 7.08 5.95
N ALA A 79 11.97 7.09 7.13
CA ALA A 79 11.92 5.97 8.06
C ALA A 79 10.49 5.56 8.49
N PRO A 80 9.61 6.49 8.89
CA PRO A 80 8.23 6.13 9.25
C PRO A 80 7.47 5.41 8.13
N PHE A 81 7.70 5.80 6.87
CA PHE A 81 7.07 5.16 5.72
C PHE A 81 7.65 3.77 5.45
N ALA A 82 8.98 3.66 5.43
CA ALA A 82 9.68 2.40 5.18
C ALA A 82 9.45 1.37 6.30
N ASP A 83 9.23 1.78 7.55
CA ASP A 83 8.86 0.84 8.60
C ASP A 83 7.38 0.43 8.52
N SER A 84 6.49 1.33 8.10
CA SER A 84 5.05 1.02 7.97
C SER A 84 4.74 -0.09 6.95
N ILE A 85 5.57 -0.24 5.90
CA ILE A 85 5.30 -1.25 4.85
C ILE A 85 5.50 -2.69 5.32
N LYS A 86 6.21 -2.91 6.43
CA LYS A 86 6.41 -4.26 6.99
C LYS A 86 5.10 -4.91 7.45
N THR A 87 4.09 -4.09 7.75
CA THR A 87 2.80 -4.50 8.30
C THR A 87 1.61 -3.95 7.50
N ALA A 88 1.87 -3.15 6.46
CA ALA A 88 0.85 -2.58 5.60
C ALA A 88 0.09 -3.66 4.81
N ARG A 89 -1.20 -3.43 4.57
CA ARG A 89 -2.07 -4.37 3.85
C ARG A 89 -2.58 -3.79 2.55
N ALA A 90 -2.48 -4.57 1.47
CA ALA A 90 -3.06 -4.20 0.20
C ALA A 90 -4.60 -4.29 0.28
N ARG A 91 -5.28 -3.23 -0.16
CA ARG A 91 -6.76 -3.16 -0.19
C ARG A 91 -7.39 -4.30 -1.00
N THR A 92 -6.75 -4.70 -2.08
CA THR A 92 -7.19 -5.78 -2.96
C THR A 92 -6.62 -7.15 -2.58
N GLY A 93 -5.88 -7.27 -1.47
CA GLY A 93 -5.17 -8.51 -1.11
C GLY A 93 -6.10 -9.71 -0.86
N GLU A 94 -7.29 -9.46 -0.30
CA GLU A 94 -8.28 -10.51 -0.03
C GLU A 94 -9.43 -10.47 -1.04
N LEU A 95 -9.94 -9.27 -1.35
CA LEU A 95 -11.16 -9.10 -2.14
C LEU A 95 -10.89 -8.88 -3.63
N GLY A 96 -9.65 -8.66 -4.04
CA GLY A 96 -9.28 -8.43 -5.44
C GLY A 96 -10.20 -7.40 -6.13
N PRO A 97 -10.89 -7.79 -7.23
CA PRO A 97 -11.80 -6.90 -7.95
C PRO A 97 -13.07 -6.53 -7.18
N ASP A 98 -13.45 -7.27 -6.14
CA ASP A 98 -14.62 -6.99 -5.30
C ASP A 98 -14.34 -5.96 -4.21
N TRP A 99 -13.08 -5.55 -4.01
CA TRP A 99 -12.69 -4.52 -3.05
C TRP A 99 -13.56 -3.25 -3.14
N PRO A 100 -13.84 -2.67 -4.33
CA PRO A 100 -14.67 -1.46 -4.42
C PRO A 100 -16.06 -1.63 -3.81
N LYS A 101 -16.69 -2.81 -3.93
CA LYS A 101 -18.00 -3.08 -3.34
C LYS A 101 -17.94 -3.03 -1.81
N ALA A 102 -16.94 -3.68 -1.21
CA ALA A 102 -16.75 -3.63 0.24
C ALA A 102 -16.34 -2.22 0.71
N ALA A 103 -15.47 -1.54 -0.04
CA ALA A 103 -15.01 -0.19 0.25
C ALA A 103 -16.17 0.81 0.30
N THR A 104 -17.12 0.73 -0.64
CA THR A 104 -18.33 1.56 -0.63
C THR A 104 -19.09 1.40 0.67
N LYS A 105 -19.34 0.16 1.13
CA LYS A 105 -20.03 -0.08 2.41
C LYS A 105 -19.25 0.52 3.60
N ILE A 106 -17.94 0.29 3.64
CA ILE A 106 -17.06 0.83 4.70
C ILE A 106 -17.12 2.36 4.74
N TYR A 107 -16.96 3.03 3.59
CA TYR A 107 -16.95 4.49 3.55
C TYR A 107 -18.32 5.09 3.84
N THR A 108 -19.41 4.45 3.39
CA THR A 108 -20.78 4.85 3.74
C THR A 108 -20.99 4.78 5.26
N ALA A 109 -20.59 3.69 5.92
CA ALA A 109 -20.68 3.57 7.36
C ALA A 109 -19.90 4.69 8.08
N ILE A 110 -18.68 4.99 7.62
CA ILE A 110 -17.86 6.07 8.19
C ILE A 110 -18.56 7.43 8.03
N GLN A 111 -19.12 7.73 6.85
CA GLN A 111 -19.81 9.00 6.62
C GLN A 111 -21.09 9.14 7.45
N LEU A 112 -21.87 8.06 7.57
CA LEU A 112 -23.06 8.02 8.42
C LEU A 112 -22.73 8.25 9.90
N ALA A 113 -21.61 7.71 10.39
CA ALA A 113 -21.18 7.91 11.76
C ALA A 113 -20.61 9.32 12.00
N LEU A 114 -19.82 9.86 11.08
CA LEU A 114 -19.13 11.15 11.26
C LEU A 114 -20.03 12.36 10.99
N ALA A 115 -20.86 12.29 9.95
CA ALA A 115 -21.67 13.40 9.47
C ALA A 115 -23.18 13.13 9.50
N GLY A 116 -23.59 11.86 9.48
CA GLY A 116 -25.00 11.45 9.49
C GLY A 116 -25.64 11.34 10.87
N GLY A 117 -24.88 11.56 11.95
CA GLY A 117 -25.39 11.52 13.32
C GLY A 117 -25.78 10.13 13.84
N LYS A 118 -25.44 9.06 13.11
CA LYS A 118 -25.68 7.69 13.55
C LYS A 118 -24.58 7.24 14.52
N SER A 119 -24.93 6.33 15.43
CA SER A 119 -23.91 5.61 16.20
C SER A 119 -23.04 4.76 15.26
N PRO A 120 -21.77 4.47 15.61
CA PRO A 120 -20.92 3.61 14.78
C PRO A 120 -21.53 2.23 14.46
N SER A 121 -22.25 1.63 15.41
CA SER A 121 -22.92 0.34 15.22
C SER A 121 -24.09 0.44 14.24
N ASP A 122 -24.92 1.47 14.36
CA ASP A 122 -26.08 1.65 13.46
C ASP A 122 -25.63 2.01 12.04
N ALA A 123 -24.60 2.85 11.92
CA ALA A 123 -24.01 3.23 10.65
C ALA A 123 -23.44 2.01 9.90
N LEU A 124 -22.74 1.13 10.62
CA LEU A 124 -22.21 -0.11 10.04
C LEU A 124 -23.33 -1.07 9.60
N ALA A 125 -24.35 -1.26 10.44
CA ALA A 125 -25.48 -2.13 10.12
C ALA A 125 -26.22 -1.66 8.87
N GLU A 126 -26.51 -0.36 8.79
CA GLU A 126 -27.19 0.25 7.64
C GLU A 126 -26.39 0.10 6.35
N ALA A 127 -25.10 0.45 6.38
CA ALA A 127 -24.23 0.36 5.20
C ALA A 127 -23.97 -1.09 4.76
N SER A 128 -24.06 -2.06 5.68
CA SER A 128 -23.85 -3.48 5.38
C SER A 128 -25.04 -4.12 4.66
N ASN A 129 -26.25 -3.62 4.93
CA ASN A 129 -27.50 -4.15 4.40
C ASN A 129 -27.93 -3.53 3.06
N GLY A 130 -27.33 -2.40 2.67
CA GLY A 130 -27.41 -1.83 1.32
C GLY A 130 -26.46 -2.48 0.33
#